data_AF-A0A8X6M256-F1
#
_entry.id   AF-A0A8X6M256-F1
#
_cell.length_a   1.000
_cell.length_b   1.000
_cell.length_c   1.000
_cell.angle_alpha   90.00
_cell.angle_beta   90.00
_cell.angle_gamma   90.00
#
_symmetry.space_group_name_H-M   'P 1'
#
loop_
_entity.id
_entity.type
_entity.pdbx_description
1 polymer ?
#
loop_
_entity_poly.entity_id
_entity_poly.type
_entity_poly.pdbx_seq_one_letter_code
_entity_poly.pdbx_strand_id
1 'polypeptide(L)'
;MSTEQFLLAFRRFISRRGLCSTIYSDKAKTFKRAELELKKFWRCMLHPSVQDLFSTHGITWKYIVEKGAWWGGFWERHFRTIKTCLRKIIGRSSLSLNELETVFVEIEAMINSRPITYIYDDPSEPSPLTPAHFLIGKRLLSLQ
;
A
#
# COMPACT_ATOMS: atom_id res chain seq x y z
N MET A 1 -12.80 6.58 -9.91
CA MET A 1 -12.64 5.25 -9.30
C MET A 1 -13.98 4.81 -8.73
N SER A 2 -14.55 3.72 -9.25
CA SER A 2 -15.77 3.12 -8.70
C SER A 2 -15.46 2.25 -7.47
N THR A 3 -16.49 1.88 -6.71
CA THR A 3 -16.33 0.96 -5.56
C THR A 3 -15.83 -0.42 -6.00
N GLU A 4 -16.31 -0.93 -7.13
CA GLU A 4 -15.86 -2.22 -7.67
C GLU A 4 -14.37 -2.21 -8.05
N GLN A 5 -13.92 -1.17 -8.75
CA GLN A 5 -12.50 -1.00 -9.08
C GLN A 5 -11.63 -0.96 -7.83
N PHE A 6 -12.09 -0.27 -6.78
CA PHE A 6 -11.41 -0.25 -5.50
C PHE A 6 -11.36 -1.65 -4.87
N LEU A 7 -12.46 -2.39 -4.83
CA LEU A 7 -12.50 -3.73 -4.26
C LEU A 7 -11.55 -4.69 -4.99
N LEU A 8 -11.47 -4.61 -6.32
CA LEU A 8 -10.51 -5.39 -7.11
C LEU A 8 -9.06 -5.01 -6.78
N ALA A 9 -8.77 -3.71 -6.65
CA ALA A 9 -7.45 -3.24 -6.24
C ALA A 9 -7.10 -3.69 -4.81
N PHE A 10 -8.06 -3.60 -3.89
CA PHE A 10 -7.92 -4.03 -2.51
C PHE A 10 -7.67 -5.54 -2.40
N ARG A 11 -8.37 -6.36 -3.20
CA ARG A 11 -8.12 -7.80 -3.31
C ARG A 11 -6.69 -8.10 -3.76
N ARG A 12 -6.19 -7.41 -4.81
CA ARG A 12 -4.79 -7.55 -5.23
C ARG A 12 -3.80 -7.16 -4.13
N PHE A 13 -4.11 -6.11 -3.38
CA PHE A 13 -3.28 -5.66 -2.26
C PHE A 13 -3.18 -6.71 -1.16
N ILE A 14 -4.32 -7.22 -0.65
CA ILE A 14 -4.31 -8.23 0.42
C ILE A 14 -3.64 -9.54 -0.03
N SER A 15 -3.81 -9.93 -1.30
CA SER A 15 -3.15 -11.13 -1.83
C SER A 15 -1.62 -10.99 -1.91
N ARG A 16 -1.10 -9.76 -2.00
CA ARG A 16 0.35 -9.48 -2.05
C ARG A 16 0.96 -9.20 -0.68
N ARG A 17 0.21 -8.56 0.22
CA ARG A 17 0.72 -8.01 1.49
C ARG A 17 0.15 -8.68 2.74
N GLY A 18 -0.84 -9.55 2.58
CA GLY A 18 -1.63 -10.08 3.68
C GLY A 18 -2.77 -9.16 4.09
N LEU A 19 -3.63 -9.66 4.98
CA LEU A 19 -4.78 -8.92 5.48
C LEU A 19 -4.33 -7.86 6.50
N CYS A 20 -4.69 -6.60 6.24
CA CYS A 20 -4.47 -5.52 7.20
C CYS A 20 -5.49 -5.57 8.34
N SER A 21 -5.04 -5.25 9.57
CA SER A 21 -5.95 -5.11 10.71
C SER A 21 -6.74 -3.80 10.70
N THR A 22 -6.17 -2.73 10.15
CA THR A 22 -6.79 -1.39 10.11
C THR A 22 -6.58 -0.73 8.74
N ILE A 23 -7.63 -0.09 8.22
CA ILE A 23 -7.58 0.75 7.01
C ILE A 23 -7.86 2.19 7.41
N TYR A 24 -7.04 3.11 6.92
CA TYR A 24 -7.29 4.54 7.02
C TYR A 24 -7.68 5.10 5.65
N SER A 25 -8.77 5.87 5.58
CA SER A 25 -9.18 6.55 4.35
C SER A 25 -9.82 7.92 4.62
N ASP A 26 -9.98 8.73 3.58
CA ASP A 26 -10.92 9.84 3.63
C ASP A 26 -12.37 9.34 3.60
N LYS A 27 -13.32 10.25 3.82
CA LYS A 27 -14.76 9.95 3.85
C LYS A 27 -15.41 9.92 2.46
N ALA A 28 -14.65 9.74 1.38
CA ALA A 28 -15.23 9.62 0.05
C ALA A 28 -16.27 8.50 -0.01
N LYS A 29 -17.35 8.76 -0.77
CA LYS A 29 -18.48 7.83 -0.90
C LYS A 29 -18.03 6.43 -1.35
N THR A 30 -17.02 6.36 -2.21
CA THR A 30 -16.42 5.11 -2.71
C THR A 30 -15.92 4.22 -1.57
N PHE A 31 -15.18 4.79 -0.60
CA PHE A 31 -14.63 4.06 0.54
C PHE A 31 -15.71 3.67 1.55
N LYS A 32 -16.66 4.57 1.84
CA LYS A 32 -17.83 4.25 2.68
C LYS A 32 -18.61 3.07 2.14
N ARG A 33 -18.82 3.02 0.82
CA ARG A 33 -19.50 1.89 0.19
C ARG A 33 -18.64 0.62 0.22
N ALA A 34 -17.34 0.72 -0.04
CA ALA A 34 -16.43 -0.41 0.01
C ALA A 34 -16.39 -1.06 1.42
N GLU A 35 -16.35 -0.25 2.48
CA GLU A 35 -16.44 -0.74 3.86
C GLU A 35 -17.70 -1.56 4.10
N LEU A 36 -18.86 -1.07 3.63
CA LEU A 36 -20.14 -1.78 3.77
C LEU A 36 -20.14 -3.11 3.00
N GLU A 37 -19.64 -3.12 1.77
CA GLU A 37 -19.56 -4.36 0.97
C GLU A 37 -18.62 -5.40 1.60
N LEU A 38 -17.47 -4.96 2.11
CA LEU A 38 -16.53 -5.86 2.81
C LEU A 38 -17.16 -6.42 4.08
N LYS A 39 -17.85 -5.60 4.89
CA LYS A 39 -18.57 -6.08 6.09
C LYS A 39 -19.65 -7.11 5.74
N LYS A 40 -20.39 -6.92 4.65
CA LYS A 40 -21.38 -7.90 4.17
C LYS A 40 -20.71 -9.20 3.73
N PHE A 41 -19.65 -9.11 2.93
CA PHE A 41 -18.90 -10.27 2.47
C PHE A 41 -18.39 -11.11 3.64
N TRP A 42 -17.79 -10.46 4.66
CA TRP A 42 -17.33 -11.16 5.85
C TRP A 42 -18.48 -11.82 6.62
N ARG A 43 -19.61 -11.14 6.78
CA ARG A 43 -20.81 -11.74 7.42
C ARG A 43 -21.30 -13.00 6.69
N CYS A 44 -21.23 -13.03 5.37
CA CYS A 44 -21.60 -14.21 4.58
C CYS A 44 -20.57 -15.34 4.68
N MET A 45 -19.28 -15.03 4.85
CA MET A 45 -18.22 -16.03 5.01
C MET A 45 -18.11 -16.61 6.43
N LEU A 46 -18.69 -15.95 7.44
CA LEU A 46 -18.73 -16.39 8.85
C LEU A 46 -19.78 -17.50 9.10
N HIS A 47 -19.91 -18.47 8.19
CA HIS A 47 -20.61 -19.73 8.49
C HIS A 47 -19.86 -20.45 9.63
N PRO A 48 -20.54 -21.13 10.58
CA PRO A 48 -19.92 -21.67 11.79
C PRO A 48 -18.68 -22.55 11.57
N SER A 49 -18.60 -23.23 10.41
CA SER A 49 -17.46 -24.08 10.03
C SER A 49 -16.20 -23.32 9.56
N VAL A 50 -16.34 -22.06 9.15
CA VAL A 50 -15.25 -21.19 8.65
C VAL A 50 -14.85 -20.17 9.73
N GLN A 51 -15.59 -20.14 10.84
CA GLN A 51 -15.45 -19.21 11.94
C GLN A 51 -14.06 -19.30 12.56
N ASP A 52 -13.50 -20.49 12.84
CA ASP A 52 -12.17 -20.61 13.47
C ASP A 52 -10.98 -20.09 12.64
N LEU A 53 -11.10 -20.05 11.30
CA LEU A 53 -10.03 -19.53 10.43
C LEU A 53 -10.07 -18.00 10.29
N PHE A 54 -11.24 -17.36 10.49
CA PHE A 54 -11.47 -15.94 10.22
C PHE A 54 -12.00 -15.14 11.40
N SER A 55 -12.35 -15.78 12.52
CA SER A 55 -13.01 -15.19 13.71
C SER A 55 -12.17 -14.13 14.44
N THR A 56 -10.89 -13.96 14.10
CA THR A 56 -10.00 -13.05 14.84
C THR A 56 -9.59 -11.78 14.09
N HIS A 57 -9.96 -11.58 12.81
CA HIS A 57 -9.39 -10.46 12.02
C HIS A 57 -10.42 -9.68 11.19
N GLY A 58 -11.35 -9.01 11.87
CA GLY A 58 -12.13 -7.95 11.22
C GLY A 58 -11.25 -6.75 10.88
N ILE A 59 -11.35 -6.24 9.65
CA ILE A 59 -10.66 -5.00 9.28
C ILE A 59 -11.36 -3.82 9.98
N THR A 60 -10.62 -3.10 10.81
CA THR A 60 -11.10 -1.84 11.41
C THR A 60 -10.94 -0.71 10.40
N TRP A 61 -12.06 -0.13 9.94
CA TRP A 61 -12.00 1.05 9.06
C TRP A 61 -12.00 2.34 9.89
N LYS A 62 -11.01 3.20 9.67
CA LYS A 62 -10.89 4.50 10.33
C LYS A 62 -10.90 5.61 9.28
N TYR A 63 -11.73 6.61 9.52
CA TYR A 63 -11.83 7.78 8.64
C TYR A 63 -11.03 8.94 9.22
N ILE A 64 -10.21 9.58 8.39
CA ILE A 64 -9.55 10.82 8.79
C ILE A 64 -10.59 11.95 8.97
N VAL A 65 -10.27 12.89 9.86
CA VAL A 65 -11.11 14.04 10.15
C VAL A 65 -11.23 14.92 8.90
N GLU A 66 -12.45 15.33 8.57
CA GLU A 66 -12.69 16.29 7.48
C GLU A 66 -11.97 17.60 7.82
N LYS A 67 -11.14 18.11 6.90
CA LYS A 67 -10.31 19.32 7.08
C LYS A 67 -9.06 19.17 7.96
N GLY A 68 -8.72 17.97 8.41
CA GLY A 68 -7.42 17.68 9.03
C GLY A 68 -6.30 17.62 8.00
N ALA A 69 -5.92 18.76 7.40
CA ALA A 69 -4.97 18.83 6.28
C ALA A 69 -3.62 18.12 6.57
N TRP A 70 -3.19 18.08 7.85
CA TRP A 70 -1.96 17.40 8.25
C TRP A 70 -2.02 15.87 8.12
N TRP A 71 -3.21 15.25 8.30
CA TRP A 71 -3.41 13.81 8.10
C TRP A 71 -3.28 13.43 6.62
N GLY A 72 -3.78 14.29 5.72
CA GLY A 72 -3.63 14.11 4.27
C GLY A 72 -2.20 14.37 3.78
N GLY A 73 -1.49 15.29 4.44
CA GLY A 73 -0.17 15.74 4.00
C GLY A 73 0.90 14.64 3.94
N PHE A 74 0.82 13.60 4.77
CA PHE A 74 1.72 12.45 4.66
C PHE A 74 1.49 11.68 3.35
N TRP A 75 0.22 11.36 3.04
CA TRP A 75 -0.15 10.67 1.81
C TRP A 75 0.21 11.49 0.58
N GLU A 76 -0.06 12.79 0.59
CA GLU A 76 0.28 13.68 -0.51
C GLU A 76 1.79 13.76 -0.76
N ARG A 77 2.60 13.82 0.32
CA ARG A 77 4.06 13.76 0.22
C ARG A 77 4.52 12.43 -0.37
N HIS A 78 3.92 11.32 0.06
CA HIS A 78 4.24 10.00 -0.47
C HIS A 78 3.89 9.88 -1.97
N PHE A 79 2.69 10.32 -2.37
CA PHE A 79 2.28 10.38 -3.79
C PHE A 79 3.18 11.29 -4.62
N ARG A 80 3.66 12.40 -4.03
CA ARG A 80 4.62 13.28 -4.70
C ARG A 80 5.91 12.54 -5.03
N THR A 81 6.44 11.73 -4.11
CA THR A 81 7.63 10.89 -4.35
C THR A 81 7.40 9.94 -5.53
N ILE A 82 6.29 9.19 -5.53
CA ILE A 82 5.94 8.26 -6.61
C ILE A 82 5.88 8.99 -7.96
N LYS A 83 5.16 10.12 -8.03
CA LYS A 83 5.03 10.91 -9.26
C LYS A 83 6.37 11.46 -9.74
N THR A 84 7.24 11.86 -8.83
CA THR A 84 8.59 12.33 -9.19
C THR A 84 9.43 11.20 -9.78
N CYS A 85 9.41 10.00 -9.18
CA CYS A 85 10.09 8.83 -9.74
C CYS A 85 9.55 8.49 -11.13
N LEU A 86 8.22 8.42 -11.29
CA LEU A 86 7.58 8.16 -12.60
C LEU A 86 8.02 9.15 -13.67
N ARG A 87 7.98 10.46 -13.37
CA ARG A 87 8.41 11.49 -14.34
C ARG A 87 9.88 11.38 -14.72
N LYS A 88 10.74 10.98 -13.79
CA LYS A 88 12.17 10.79 -14.04
C LYS A 88 12.45 9.57 -14.92
N ILE A 89 11.74 8.46 -14.70
CA ILE A 89 11.93 7.21 -15.45
C ILE A 89 11.29 7.29 -16.84
N ILE A 90 10.04 7.74 -16.92
CA ILE A 90 9.30 7.82 -18.18
C ILE A 90 9.82 8.98 -19.05
N GLY A 91 10.15 10.11 -18.45
CA GLY A 91 10.58 11.30 -19.19
C GLY A 91 9.54 11.74 -20.22
N ARG A 92 9.90 11.65 -21.51
CA ARG A 92 9.01 11.99 -22.65
C ARG A 92 8.50 10.77 -23.42
N SER A 93 8.83 9.54 -23.00
CA SER A 93 8.39 8.33 -23.69
C SER A 93 6.94 7.98 -23.32
N SER A 94 6.30 7.20 -24.18
CA SER A 94 5.04 6.53 -23.87
C SER A 94 5.32 5.06 -23.69
N LEU A 95 4.78 4.47 -22.63
CA LEU A 95 4.97 3.07 -22.30
C LEU A 95 3.71 2.27 -22.65
N SER A 96 3.91 1.04 -23.10
CA SER A 96 2.85 0.04 -23.11
C SER A 96 2.38 -0.28 -21.69
N LEU A 97 1.24 -0.97 -21.56
CA LEU A 97 0.71 -1.34 -20.26
C LEU A 97 1.69 -2.21 -19.45
N ASN A 98 2.32 -3.19 -20.09
CA ASN A 98 3.27 -4.09 -19.43
C ASN A 98 4.53 -3.34 -18.96
N GLU A 99 5.07 -2.45 -19.80
CA GLU A 99 6.22 -1.62 -19.41
C GLU A 99 5.87 -0.69 -18.24
N LEU A 100 4.67 -0.10 -18.26
CA LEU A 100 4.21 0.74 -17.16
C LEU A 100 4.05 -0.06 -15.86
N GLU A 101 3.50 -1.28 -15.93
CA GLU A 101 3.40 -2.17 -14.77
C GLU A 101 4.78 -2.52 -14.19
N THR A 102 5.76 -2.84 -15.04
CA THR A 102 7.15 -3.08 -14.61
C THR A 102 7.72 -1.85 -13.90
N VAL A 103 7.59 -0.66 -14.50
CA VAL A 103 8.08 0.60 -13.89
C VAL A 103 7.42 0.85 -12.53
N PHE A 104 6.13 0.56 -12.37
CA PHE A 104 5.46 0.70 -11.08
C PHE A 104 6.06 -0.21 -10.01
N VAL A 105 6.34 -1.47 -10.35
CA VAL A 105 6.93 -2.44 -9.41
C VAL A 105 8.37 -2.03 -9.05
N GLU A 106 9.16 -1.53 -10.00
CA GLU A 106 10.51 -1.02 -9.74
C GLU A 106 10.51 0.21 -8.83
N ILE A 107 9.60 1.17 -9.07
CA ILE A 107 9.43 2.34 -8.21
C ILE A 107 9.01 1.91 -6.80
N GLU A 108 8.09 0.95 -6.68
CA GLU A 108 7.69 0.39 -5.39
C GLU A 108 8.89 -0.24 -4.66
N ALA A 109 9.73 -1.00 -5.36
CA ALA A 109 10.94 -1.60 -4.80
C ALA A 109 11.95 -0.53 -4.34
N MET A 110 12.16 0.53 -5.13
CA MET A 110 13.04 1.64 -4.78
C MET A 110 12.55 2.41 -3.56
N ILE A 111 11.27 2.77 -3.51
CA ILE A 111 10.69 3.50 -2.37
C ILE A 111 10.78 2.67 -1.09
N ASN A 112 10.49 1.37 -1.17
CA ASN A 112 10.59 0.47 -0.03
C ASN A 112 12.04 0.17 0.40
N SER A 113 13.02 0.41 -0.48
CA SER A 113 14.44 0.25 -0.18
C SER A 113 15.11 1.53 0.30
N ARG A 114 14.36 2.62 0.43
CA ARG A 114 14.87 3.90 0.91
C ARG A 114 15.21 3.79 2.41
N PRO A 115 16.43 4.17 2.82
CA PRO A 115 16.82 4.25 4.23
C PRO A 115 15.86 5.14 5.04
N ILE A 116 15.44 4.64 6.20
CA ILE A 116 14.69 5.41 7.22
C ILE A 116 15.50 5.64 8.50
N THR A 117 16.65 4.98 8.62
CA THR A 117 17.65 5.24 9.66
C THR A 117 18.89 5.89 9.05
N TYR A 118 19.83 6.29 9.92
CA TYR A 118 21.11 6.83 9.51
C TYR A 118 21.87 5.86 8.60
N ILE A 119 22.61 6.42 7.65
CA ILE A 119 23.52 5.68 6.76
C ILE A 119 24.92 5.98 7.27
N TYR A 120 25.57 4.95 7.80
CA TYR A 120 26.94 5.04 8.29
C TYR A 120 27.93 4.92 7.12
N ASP A 121 29.08 5.59 7.23
CA ASP A 121 30.16 5.52 6.24
C ASP A 121 31.08 4.32 6.49
N ASP A 122 31.06 3.74 7.70
CA ASP A 122 31.89 2.60 8.09
C ASP A 122 31.21 1.25 7.73
N PRO A 123 31.88 0.34 7.00
CA PRO A 123 31.34 -0.99 6.67
C PRO A 123 31.08 -1.91 7.88
N SER A 124 31.66 -1.62 9.05
CA SER A 124 31.45 -2.39 10.29
C SER A 124 30.16 -1.99 11.02
N GLU A 125 29.58 -0.85 10.67
CA GLU A 125 28.31 -0.35 11.21
C GLU A 125 27.10 -1.04 10.56
N PRO A 126 25.95 -1.08 11.24
CA PRO A 126 24.78 -1.79 10.73
C PRO A 126 24.20 -1.12 9.49
N SER A 127 23.77 -1.94 8.53
CA SER A 127 23.07 -1.46 7.34
C SER A 127 21.79 -0.70 7.71
N PRO A 128 21.43 0.38 7.00
CA PRO A 128 20.26 1.17 7.33
C PRO A 128 18.97 0.35 7.21
N LEU A 129 18.05 0.55 8.15
CA LEU A 129 16.71 0.02 8.04
C LEU A 129 15.95 0.70 6.90
N THR A 130 15.06 -0.07 6.29
CA THR A 130 14.25 0.33 5.13
C THR A 130 12.85 -0.22 5.35
N PRO A 131 11.80 0.36 4.75
CA PRO A 131 10.46 -0.21 4.81
C PRO A 131 10.41 -1.69 4.37
N ALA A 132 11.23 -2.09 3.39
CA ALA A 132 11.32 -3.47 2.94
C ALA A 132 11.76 -4.44 4.05
N HIS A 133 12.63 -4.02 4.97
CA HIS A 133 12.99 -4.84 6.14
C HIS A 133 11.77 -5.22 6.98
N PHE A 134 10.80 -4.32 7.14
CA PHE A 134 9.57 -4.61 7.88
C PHE A 134 8.55 -5.41 7.07
N LEU A 135 8.53 -5.24 5.74
CA LEU A 135 7.55 -5.89 4.87
C LEU A 135 7.95 -7.31 4.45
N ILE A 136 9.24 -7.55 4.23
CA ILE A 136 9.75 -8.82 3.67
C ILE A 136 11.01 -9.33 4.39
N GLY A 137 11.49 -8.65 5.43
CA GLY A 137 12.67 -9.06 6.19
C GLY A 137 14.02 -8.69 5.57
N LYS A 138 14.05 -8.07 4.38
CA LYS A 138 15.28 -7.68 3.67
C LYS A 138 15.06 -6.50 2.74
N ARG A 139 16.15 -5.86 2.30
CA ARG A 139 16.11 -4.82 1.27
C ARG A 139 15.70 -5.42 -0.09
N LEU A 140 14.92 -4.67 -0.87
CA LEU A 140 14.57 -5.05 -2.25
C LEU A 140 15.68 -4.62 -3.21
N LEU A 141 15.89 -5.42 -4.25
CA LEU A 141 16.81 -5.13 -5.34
C LEU A 141 15.98 -4.81 -6.59
N SER A 142 16.43 -3.82 -7.36
CA SER A 142 15.93 -3.51 -8.70
C SER A 142 17.07 -3.78 -9.69
N LEU A 143 16.74 -4.20 -10.91
CA LEU A 143 17.72 -4.53 -11.95
C LEU A 143 18.19 -3.31 -12.77
N GLN A 144 17.82 -2.09 -12.33
CA GLN A 144 18.20 -0.83 -12.99
C GLN A 144 19.66 -0.46 -12.78
#